data_AF-A0A1J4U138-F1
#
_entry.id   AF-A0A1J4U138-F1
#
_cell.length_a   1.000
_cell.length_b   1.000
_cell.length_c   1.000
_cell.angle_alpha   90.00
_cell.angle_beta   90.00
_cell.angle_gamma   90.00
#
_symmetry.space_group_name_H-M   'P 1'
#
loop_
_entity.id
_entity.type
_entity.pdbx_description
1 polymer ?
#
loop_
_entity_poly.entity_id
_entity_poly.type
_entity_poly.pdbx_seq_one_letter_code
_entity_poly.pdbx_strand_id
1 'polypeptide(L)'
;MRNYTNYNSNKYSSYTPKKPVKNFTDLEVYQKALEGSVFVANEAMNFWEASRPRAEVAKADVKRSHKSLSPKPKQTQNTDSQKFCMDELESTIIKTMCITALSIPHLIAESHSKRFGQSTECLKILDEVMLRCNKMVVYLEQTRDILNTGIETERFEEEIKKYFYIRAKVLNLQRVWRKYIEQK
;
A
#
# COMPACT_ATOMS: atom_id res chain seq x y z
N MET A 1 13.01 15.13 -53.96
CA MET A 1 11.76 14.67 -53.30
C MET A 1 12.05 13.35 -52.60
N ARG A 2 11.87 13.27 -51.27
CA ARG A 2 12.07 12.02 -50.51
C ARG A 2 10.77 11.23 -50.51
N ASN A 3 10.79 10.01 -51.02
CA ASN A 3 9.65 9.09 -51.05
C ASN A 3 9.29 8.64 -49.63
N TYR A 4 8.08 8.99 -49.19
CA TYR A 4 7.46 8.47 -47.97
C TYR A 4 6.58 7.26 -48.34
N THR A 5 7.18 6.08 -48.42
CA THR A 5 6.44 4.82 -48.45
C THR A 5 7.21 3.76 -47.67
N ASN A 6 7.04 3.77 -46.35
CA ASN A 6 7.22 2.56 -45.57
C ASN A 6 6.35 2.61 -44.31
N TYR A 7 5.04 2.42 -44.50
CA TYR A 7 4.17 1.99 -43.41
C TYR A 7 4.55 0.54 -43.11
N ASN A 8 5.34 0.33 -42.05
CA ASN A 8 5.64 -1.00 -41.52
C ASN A 8 4.37 -1.61 -40.93
N SER A 9 3.56 -2.22 -41.79
CA SER A 9 2.38 -3.00 -41.42
C SER A 9 2.82 -4.38 -40.95
N ASN A 10 3.27 -4.52 -39.70
CA ASN A 10 3.19 -5.80 -38.99
C ASN A 10 3.61 -5.71 -37.52
N LYS A 11 2.62 -5.69 -36.62
CA LYS A 11 2.68 -6.44 -35.35
C LYS A 11 1.29 -6.54 -34.72
N TYR A 12 0.36 -7.23 -35.40
CA TYR A 12 -0.70 -7.89 -34.67
C TYR A 12 -0.03 -8.96 -33.81
N SER A 13 0.20 -8.62 -32.53
CA SER A 13 0.57 -9.59 -31.51
C SER A 13 -0.47 -10.71 -31.58
N SER A 14 -0.04 -11.90 -32.02
CA SER A 14 -0.87 -13.09 -32.05
C SER A 14 -1.50 -13.26 -30.68
N TYR A 15 -2.83 -13.14 -30.59
CA TYR A 15 -3.57 -13.28 -29.36
C TYR A 15 -3.41 -14.72 -28.89
N THR A 16 -2.43 -14.95 -28.02
CA THR A 16 -2.33 -16.20 -27.29
C THR A 16 -3.23 -16.07 -26.08
N PRO A 17 -4.32 -16.85 -25.98
CA PRO A 17 -5.23 -16.76 -24.86
C PRO A 17 -4.44 -17.00 -23.57
N LYS A 18 -4.52 -16.03 -22.65
CA LYS A 18 -3.89 -16.17 -21.33
C LYS A 18 -4.48 -17.39 -20.62
N LYS A 19 -3.68 -18.01 -19.76
CA LYS A 19 -4.14 -19.13 -18.93
C LYS A 19 -5.45 -18.74 -18.22
N PRO A 20 -6.45 -19.64 -18.17
CA PRO A 20 -7.69 -19.35 -17.47
C PRO A 20 -7.41 -19.08 -15.99
N VAL A 21 -7.97 -17.99 -15.47
CA VAL A 21 -7.90 -17.62 -14.05
C VAL A 21 -8.74 -18.61 -13.26
N LYS A 22 -8.10 -19.44 -12.45
CA LYS A 22 -8.80 -20.42 -11.59
C LYS A 22 -8.96 -19.87 -10.18
N ASN A 23 -7.88 -19.30 -9.66
CA ASN A 23 -7.78 -18.80 -8.29
C ASN A 23 -7.61 -17.29 -8.26
N PHE A 24 -8.00 -16.64 -7.16
CA PHE A 24 -7.80 -15.20 -6.99
C PHE A 24 -6.31 -14.82 -7.05
N THR A 25 -5.42 -15.73 -6.65
CA THR A 25 -3.96 -15.58 -6.72
C THR A 25 -3.42 -15.46 -8.15
N ASP A 26 -4.18 -15.94 -9.14
CA ASP A 26 -3.81 -15.83 -10.55
C ASP A 26 -4.15 -14.44 -11.13
N LEU A 27 -4.93 -13.64 -10.40
CA LEU A 27 -5.24 -12.28 -10.81
C LEU A 27 -3.99 -11.40 -10.66
N GLU A 28 -3.54 -10.82 -11.77
CA GLU A 28 -2.47 -9.82 -11.80
C GLU A 28 -2.73 -8.67 -10.80
N VAL A 29 -4.00 -8.25 -10.68
CA VAL A 29 -4.41 -7.19 -9.76
C VAL A 29 -4.22 -7.59 -8.30
N TYR A 30 -4.41 -8.87 -7.95
CA TYR A 30 -4.14 -9.39 -6.61
C TYR A 30 -2.63 -9.39 -6.33
N GLN A 31 -1.83 -9.90 -7.28
CA GLN A 31 -0.38 -9.98 -7.13
C GLN A 31 0.24 -8.59 -6.90
N LYS A 32 -0.17 -7.60 -7.69
CA LYS A 32 0.30 -6.21 -7.52
C LYS A 32 -0.19 -5.55 -6.23
N ALA A 33 -1.42 -5.83 -5.82
CA ALA A 33 -1.92 -5.37 -4.52
C ALA A 33 -1.13 -5.95 -3.34
N LEU A 34 -0.76 -7.24 -3.42
CA LEU A 34 0.06 -7.90 -2.41
C LEU A 34 1.47 -7.33 -2.36
N GLU A 35 2.11 -7.13 -3.53
CA GLU A 35 3.42 -6.47 -3.62
C GLU A 35 3.41 -5.08 -2.94
N GLY A 36 2.37 -4.27 -3.18
CA GLY A 36 2.24 -2.96 -2.54
C GLY A 36 1.96 -3.03 -1.04
N SER A 37 1.19 -4.03 -0.59
CA SER A 37 0.93 -4.25 0.83
C SER A 37 2.19 -4.63 1.61
N VAL A 38 3.01 -5.50 1.02
CA VAL A 38 4.30 -5.93 1.61
C VAL A 38 5.27 -4.77 1.69
N PHE A 39 5.36 -3.94 0.64
CA PHE A 39 6.16 -2.73 0.67
C PHE A 39 5.76 -1.83 1.85
N VAL A 40 4.48 -1.46 1.95
CA VAL A 40 3.98 -0.59 3.03
C VAL A 40 4.24 -1.18 4.41
N ALA A 41 4.04 -2.48 4.59
CA ALA A 41 4.27 -3.15 5.87
C ALA A 41 5.76 -3.13 6.26
N ASN A 42 6.67 -3.37 5.30
CA ASN A 42 8.10 -3.32 5.55
C ASN A 42 8.57 -1.91 5.90
N GLU A 43 8.12 -0.89 5.17
CA GLU A 43 8.49 0.50 5.46
C GLU A 43 7.96 0.95 6.84
N ALA A 44 6.74 0.53 7.21
CA ALA A 44 6.20 0.79 8.54
C ALA A 44 7.02 0.12 9.65
N MET A 45 7.46 -1.13 9.44
CA MET A 45 8.34 -1.82 10.40
C MET A 45 9.69 -1.14 10.52
N ASN A 46 10.33 -0.79 9.40
CA ASN A 46 11.61 -0.10 9.38
C ASN A 46 11.53 1.26 10.09
N PHE A 47 10.46 2.03 9.85
CA PHE A 47 10.23 3.29 10.53
C PHE A 47 10.07 3.11 12.04
N TRP A 48 9.26 2.13 12.47
CA TRP A 48 9.07 1.83 13.89
C TRP A 48 10.37 1.38 14.57
N GLU A 49 11.20 0.60 13.88
CA GLU A 49 12.51 0.20 14.39
C GLU A 49 13.47 1.39 14.52
N ALA A 50 13.45 2.32 13.57
CA ALA A 50 14.26 3.53 13.61
C ALA A 50 13.82 4.49 14.73
N SER A 51 12.52 4.59 14.98
CA SER A 51 11.93 5.44 16.03
C SER A 51 12.01 4.83 17.43
N ARG A 52 12.31 3.53 17.55
CA ARG A 52 12.51 2.89 18.86
C ARG A 52 13.74 3.50 19.53
N PRO A 53 13.62 4.12 20.73
CA PRO A 53 14.79 4.61 21.42
C PRO A 53 15.73 3.42 21.68
N ARG A 54 16.97 3.53 21.19
CA ARG A 54 18.10 2.58 21.37
C ARG A 54 18.34 2.18 22.84
N ALA A 55 17.67 2.84 23.78
CA ALA A 55 17.67 2.61 25.21
C ALA A 55 17.01 1.30 25.68
N GLU A 56 16.15 0.63 24.91
CA GLU A 56 15.62 -0.68 25.33
C GLU A 56 16.54 -1.85 24.96
N VAL A 57 17.23 -1.75 23.83
CA VAL A 57 18.17 -2.80 23.38
C VAL A 57 19.41 -2.85 24.30
N ALA A 58 19.88 -1.69 24.78
CA ALA A 58 20.95 -1.63 25.79
C ALA A 58 20.53 -2.10 27.20
N LYS A 59 19.23 -2.14 27.51
CA LYS A 59 18.73 -2.62 28.83
C LYS A 59 18.65 -4.14 28.94
N ALA A 60 18.75 -4.86 27.83
CA ALA A 60 18.86 -6.32 27.84
C ALA A 60 20.30 -6.78 28.16
N ASP A 61 21.32 -6.04 27.74
CA ASP A 61 22.73 -6.42 27.91
C ASP A 61 23.43 -5.81 29.13
N VAL A 62 22.82 -4.83 29.80
CA VAL A 62 23.42 -4.14 30.98
C VAL A 62 22.65 -4.44 32.27
N LYS A 63 22.42 -5.73 32.56
CA LYS A 63 22.13 -6.18 33.93
C LYS A 63 23.42 -6.62 34.63
N ARG A 64 24.37 -5.71 34.81
CA ARG A 64 25.37 -5.80 35.90
C ARG A 64 25.92 -4.42 36.28
N SER A 65 25.78 -4.13 37.57
CA SER A 65 26.42 -3.08 38.38
C SER A 65 25.82 -1.67 38.46
N HIS A 66 25.13 -1.49 39.60
CA HIS A 66 25.32 -0.45 40.64
C HIS A 66 25.06 1.05 40.38
N LYS A 67 23.89 1.50 40.89
CA LYS A 67 23.62 2.56 41.90
C LYS A 67 24.56 3.80 41.95
N SER A 68 24.03 5.00 41.68
CA SER A 68 23.60 5.98 42.73
C SER A 68 23.44 7.46 42.24
N LEU A 69 22.47 8.14 42.88
CA LEU A 69 22.31 9.58 43.20
C LEU A 69 21.92 10.62 42.10
N SER A 70 20.81 11.33 42.37
CA SER A 70 20.22 12.52 41.72
C SER A 70 20.53 13.80 42.55
N PRO A 71 20.03 15.04 42.29
CA PRO A 71 19.10 15.55 41.25
C PRO A 71 19.42 16.96 40.65
N LYS A 72 18.67 17.40 39.62
CA LYS A 72 18.20 18.80 39.47
C LYS A 72 17.06 18.93 38.45
N PRO A 73 15.94 19.62 38.76
CA PRO A 73 14.85 19.83 37.82
C PRO A 73 15.13 21.09 36.99
N LYS A 74 15.10 20.98 35.66
CA LYS A 74 14.95 22.13 34.77
C LYS A 74 13.70 21.92 33.92
N GLN A 75 12.93 22.99 33.85
CA GLN A 75 11.63 23.13 33.22
C GLN A 75 11.61 22.50 31.81
N THR A 76 10.89 21.40 31.67
CA THR A 76 10.67 20.68 30.39
C THR A 76 9.20 20.28 30.37
N GLN A 77 8.30 21.20 30.04
CA GLN A 77 6.85 20.90 30.05
C GLN A 77 6.16 21.17 28.70
N ASN A 78 6.74 22.04 27.85
CA ASN A 78 6.16 22.35 26.53
C ASN A 78 6.68 21.43 25.41
N THR A 79 7.94 21.00 25.48
CA THR A 79 8.56 20.11 24.48
C THR A 79 8.01 18.69 24.52
N ASP A 80 7.66 18.20 25.70
CA ASP A 80 7.24 16.81 25.90
C ASP A 80 5.80 16.58 25.41
N SER A 81 4.91 17.56 25.63
CA SER A 81 3.53 17.51 25.16
C SER A 81 3.44 17.60 23.62
N GLN A 82 4.27 18.45 23.01
CA GLN A 82 4.30 18.61 21.56
C GLN A 82 4.95 17.41 20.87
N LYS A 83 5.99 16.81 21.47
CA LYS A 83 6.59 15.57 20.99
C LYS A 83 5.60 14.40 21.06
N PHE A 84 4.89 14.26 22.17
CA PHE A 84 3.87 13.22 22.33
C PHE A 84 2.77 13.32 21.26
N CYS A 85 2.29 14.54 20.98
CA CYS A 85 1.30 14.80 19.93
C CYS A 85 1.80 14.40 18.53
N MET A 86 3.07 14.71 18.22
CA MET A 86 3.68 14.28 16.97
C MET A 86 3.78 12.76 16.89
N ASP A 87 4.30 12.09 17.91
CA ASP A 87 4.41 10.63 17.96
C ASP A 87 3.04 9.93 17.74
N GLU A 88 1.96 10.50 18.30
CA GLU A 88 0.59 10.00 18.10
C GLU A 88 0.08 10.21 16.65
N LEU A 89 0.40 11.35 16.05
CA LEU A 89 0.10 11.64 14.64
C LEU A 89 0.84 10.67 13.71
N GLU A 90 2.15 10.46 13.91
CA GLU A 90 2.95 9.54 13.10
C GLU A 90 2.40 8.11 13.16
N SER A 91 2.12 7.64 14.38
CA SER A 91 1.51 6.33 14.63
C SER A 91 0.17 6.17 13.93
N THR A 92 -0.66 7.21 13.94
CA THR A 92 -1.97 7.21 13.29
C THR A 92 -1.84 7.13 11.76
N ILE A 93 -0.95 7.93 11.16
CA ILE A 93 -0.70 7.92 9.71
C ILE A 93 -0.23 6.54 9.27
N ILE A 94 0.77 5.97 9.96
CA ILE A 94 1.33 4.67 9.62
C ILE A 94 0.29 3.56 9.78
N LYS A 95 -0.44 3.54 10.90
CA LYS A 95 -1.47 2.53 11.15
C LYS A 95 -2.56 2.55 10.09
N THR A 96 -3.05 3.74 9.72
CA THR A 96 -4.10 3.87 8.71
C THR A 96 -3.61 3.49 7.31
N MET A 97 -2.37 3.83 6.98
CA MET A 97 -1.71 3.39 5.75
C MET A 97 -1.60 1.86 5.68
N CYS A 98 -1.07 1.20 6.73
CA CYS A 98 -0.93 -0.26 6.77
C CYS A 98 -2.28 -0.99 6.66
N ILE A 99 -3.27 -0.56 7.44
CA ILE A 99 -4.62 -1.15 7.39
C ILE A 99 -5.21 -1.03 5.98
N THR A 100 -5.04 0.14 5.36
CA THR A 100 -5.58 0.39 4.01
C THR A 100 -4.87 -0.47 2.97
N ALA A 101 -3.53 -0.52 2.99
CA ALA A 101 -2.74 -1.31 2.05
C ALA A 101 -3.14 -2.79 2.13
N LEU A 102 -3.13 -3.36 3.34
CA LEU A 102 -3.46 -4.76 3.58
C LEU A 102 -4.91 -5.07 3.20
N SER A 103 -5.86 -4.14 3.32
CA SER A 103 -7.27 -4.40 2.94
C SER A 103 -7.47 -4.67 1.45
N ILE A 104 -6.64 -4.12 0.57
CA ILE A 104 -6.79 -4.20 -0.90
C ILE A 104 -6.73 -5.65 -1.41
N PRO A 105 -5.67 -6.45 -1.11
CA PRO A 105 -5.64 -7.85 -1.54
C PRO A 105 -6.76 -8.70 -0.91
N HIS A 106 -7.18 -8.40 0.33
CA HIS A 106 -8.31 -9.10 0.97
C HIS A 106 -9.62 -8.85 0.22
N LEU A 107 -9.93 -7.59 -0.10
CA LEU A 107 -11.12 -7.22 -0.86
C LEU A 107 -11.13 -7.82 -2.27
N ILE A 108 -9.97 -7.93 -2.93
CA ILE A 108 -9.87 -8.62 -4.23
C ILE A 108 -10.22 -10.11 -4.09
N ALA A 109 -9.70 -10.79 -3.07
CA ALA A 109 -10.00 -12.19 -2.81
C ALA A 109 -11.49 -12.41 -2.45
N GLU A 110 -12.07 -11.49 -1.67
CA GLU A 110 -13.48 -11.50 -1.31
C GLU A 110 -14.38 -11.30 -2.54
N SER A 111 -14.08 -10.27 -3.35
CA SER A 111 -14.79 -9.99 -4.59
C SER A 111 -14.74 -11.17 -5.56
N HIS A 112 -13.57 -11.80 -5.68
CA HIS A 112 -13.41 -13.01 -6.47
C HIS A 112 -14.31 -14.14 -5.98
N SER A 113 -14.45 -14.34 -4.68
CA SER A 113 -15.32 -15.38 -4.11
C SER A 113 -16.81 -15.12 -4.42
N LYS A 114 -17.21 -13.86 -4.49
CA LYS A 114 -18.62 -13.45 -4.74
C LYS A 114 -18.97 -13.30 -6.22
N ARG A 115 -18.04 -13.56 -7.16
CA ARG A 115 -18.23 -13.30 -8.60
C ARG A 115 -19.22 -14.24 -9.32
N PHE A 116 -19.62 -15.34 -8.69
CA PHE A 116 -20.41 -16.39 -9.34
C PHE A 116 -21.93 -16.23 -9.22
N GLY A 117 -22.41 -15.25 -8.44
CA GLY A 117 -23.84 -14.95 -8.29
C GLY A 117 -24.42 -14.05 -9.40
N GLN A 118 -25.74 -13.87 -9.39
CA GLN A 118 -26.43 -12.82 -10.17
C GLN A 118 -26.33 -11.44 -9.50
N SER A 119 -25.77 -11.37 -8.29
CA SER A 119 -25.63 -10.11 -7.56
C SER A 119 -24.48 -9.27 -8.10
N THR A 120 -24.63 -7.94 -8.00
CA THR A 120 -23.56 -6.98 -8.29
C THR A 120 -22.63 -6.76 -7.09
N GLU A 121 -22.70 -7.64 -6.08
CA GLU A 121 -21.94 -7.52 -4.82
C GLU A 121 -20.43 -7.54 -5.08
N CYS A 122 -19.95 -8.43 -5.95
CA CYS A 122 -18.53 -8.48 -6.33
C CYS A 122 -18.08 -7.13 -6.93
N LEU A 123 -18.92 -6.48 -7.74
CA LEU A 123 -18.61 -5.20 -8.37
C LEU A 123 -18.53 -4.07 -7.35
N LYS A 124 -19.41 -4.07 -6.33
CA LYS A 124 -19.36 -3.11 -5.22
C LYS A 124 -18.08 -3.26 -4.39
N ILE A 125 -17.62 -4.49 -4.17
CA ILE A 125 -16.34 -4.74 -3.51
C ILE A 125 -15.18 -4.23 -4.38
N LEU A 126 -15.23 -4.39 -5.70
CA LEU A 126 -14.22 -3.80 -6.60
C LEU A 126 -14.24 -2.26 -6.57
N ASP A 127 -15.40 -1.62 -6.41
CA ASP A 127 -15.48 -0.17 -6.19
C ASP A 127 -14.77 0.23 -4.88
N GLU A 128 -14.95 -0.55 -3.81
CA GLU A 128 -14.22 -0.35 -2.55
C GLU A 128 -12.70 -0.54 -2.74
N VAL A 129 -12.24 -1.52 -3.52
CA VAL A 129 -10.81 -1.67 -3.85
C VAL A 129 -10.27 -0.41 -4.53
N MET A 130 -11.01 0.17 -5.48
CA MET A 130 -10.60 1.42 -6.14
C MET A 130 -10.56 2.61 -5.18
N LEU A 131 -11.53 2.69 -4.25
CA LEU A 131 -11.51 3.69 -3.18
C LEU A 131 -10.27 3.56 -2.30
N ARG A 132 -9.92 2.33 -1.89
CA ARG A 132 -8.73 2.05 -1.08
C ARG A 132 -7.44 2.40 -1.82
N CYS A 133 -7.35 2.16 -3.13
CA CYS A 133 -6.21 2.60 -3.94
C CYS A 133 -6.03 4.12 -3.89
N ASN A 134 -7.12 4.89 -4.03
CA ASN A 134 -7.03 6.35 -3.92
C ASN A 134 -6.62 6.80 -2.51
N LYS A 135 -7.16 6.16 -1.46
CA LYS A 135 -6.75 6.43 -0.07
C LYS A 135 -5.27 6.13 0.16
N MET A 136 -4.75 5.06 -0.42
CA MET A 136 -3.32 4.74 -0.35
C MET A 136 -2.43 5.83 -0.94
N VAL A 137 -2.83 6.44 -2.06
CA VAL A 137 -2.09 7.58 -2.62
C VAL A 137 -2.01 8.72 -1.61
N VAL A 138 -3.14 9.09 -1.00
CA VAL A 138 -3.19 10.14 0.03
C VAL A 138 -2.30 9.79 1.23
N TYR A 139 -2.36 8.55 1.72
CA TYR A 139 -1.54 8.13 2.86
C TYR A 139 -0.04 8.08 2.54
N LEU A 140 0.34 7.73 1.31
CA LEU A 140 1.73 7.76 0.86
C LEU A 140 2.24 9.21 0.75
N GLU A 141 1.44 10.13 0.24
CA GLU A 141 1.78 11.56 0.20
C GLU A 141 1.92 12.13 1.61
N GLN A 142 0.99 11.81 2.51
CA GLN A 142 1.10 12.20 3.93
C GLN A 142 2.36 11.64 4.58
N THR A 143 2.68 10.37 4.34
CA THR A 143 3.89 9.73 4.86
C THR A 143 5.15 10.40 4.31
N ARG A 144 5.18 10.73 3.02
CA ARG A 144 6.32 11.41 2.38
C ARG A 144 6.51 12.83 2.90
N ASP A 145 5.44 13.60 3.02
CA ASP A 145 5.50 15.05 3.23
C ASP A 145 5.47 15.45 4.71
N ILE A 146 4.87 14.63 5.58
CA ILE A 146 4.73 14.89 7.01
C ILE A 146 5.80 14.14 7.81
N LEU A 147 6.07 12.88 7.46
CA LEU A 147 6.94 12.02 8.25
C LEU A 147 8.39 12.08 7.74
N ASN A 148 9.34 12.24 8.65
CA ASN A 148 10.76 12.21 8.31
C ASN A 148 11.28 10.76 8.22
N THR A 149 10.73 9.98 7.28
CA THR A 149 10.98 8.54 7.15
C THR A 149 12.39 8.19 6.68
N GLY A 150 13.11 9.15 6.07
CA GLY A 150 14.39 8.89 5.41
C GLY A 150 14.28 8.10 4.09
N ILE A 151 13.06 7.82 3.62
CA ILE A 151 12.79 7.16 2.34
C ILE A 151 12.82 8.22 1.22
N GLU A 152 13.46 7.88 0.11
CA GLU A 152 13.56 8.75 -1.06
C GLU A 152 12.18 9.04 -1.68
N THR A 153 11.95 10.29 -2.09
CA THR A 153 10.71 10.72 -2.75
C THR A 153 10.33 9.83 -3.94
N GLU A 154 11.31 9.41 -4.73
CA GLU A 154 11.10 8.55 -5.91
C GLU A 154 10.45 7.21 -5.55
N ARG A 155 10.78 6.64 -4.39
CA ARG A 155 10.19 5.39 -3.89
C ARG A 155 8.70 5.55 -3.61
N PHE A 156 8.30 6.68 -3.03
CA PHE A 156 6.89 6.99 -2.84
C PHE A 156 6.17 7.17 -4.19
N GLU A 157 6.80 7.83 -5.16
CA GLU A 157 6.21 8.00 -6.49
C GLU A 157 6.02 6.67 -7.24
N GLU A 158 6.98 5.76 -7.16
CA GLU A 158 6.85 4.40 -7.69
C GLU A 158 5.68 3.65 -7.06
N GLU A 159 5.52 3.76 -5.75
CA GLU A 159 4.44 3.13 -5.02
C GLU A 159 3.07 3.73 -5.37
N ILE A 160 2.99 5.07 -5.49
CA ILE A 160 1.79 5.78 -5.95
C ILE A 160 1.40 5.32 -7.37
N LYS A 161 2.36 5.22 -8.30
CA LYS A 161 2.13 4.72 -9.66
C LYS A 161 1.58 3.29 -9.63
N LYS A 162 2.05 2.44 -8.70
CA LYS A 162 1.53 1.07 -8.50
C LYS A 162 0.06 1.07 -8.09
N TYR A 163 -0.37 1.94 -7.16
CA TYR A 163 -1.78 2.03 -6.77
C TYR A 163 -2.69 2.53 -7.89
N PHE A 164 -2.23 3.46 -8.73
CA PHE A 164 -2.97 3.83 -9.95
C PHE A 164 -3.08 2.67 -10.94
N TYR A 165 -2.01 1.90 -11.11
CA TYR A 165 -2.01 0.71 -11.96
C TYR A 165 -3.02 -0.34 -11.48
N ILE A 166 -3.01 -0.64 -10.18
CA ILE A 166 -3.96 -1.56 -9.54
C ILE A 166 -5.39 -1.08 -9.80
N ARG A 167 -5.68 0.21 -9.56
CA ARG A 167 -7.01 0.81 -9.79
C ARG A 167 -7.48 0.61 -11.24
N ALA A 168 -6.62 0.88 -12.21
CA ALA A 168 -6.94 0.69 -13.63
C ALA A 168 -7.23 -0.78 -13.97
N LYS A 169 -6.49 -1.72 -13.37
CA LYS A 169 -6.72 -3.16 -13.55
C LYS A 169 -8.02 -3.62 -12.89
N VAL A 170 -8.35 -3.11 -11.71
CA VAL A 170 -9.64 -3.35 -11.05
C VAL A 170 -10.80 -2.89 -11.94
N LEU A 171 -10.73 -1.69 -12.51
CA LEU A 171 -11.76 -1.18 -13.42
C LEU A 171 -11.96 -2.09 -14.64
N ASN A 172 -10.86 -2.59 -15.22
CA ASN A 172 -10.92 -3.53 -16.33
C ASN A 172 -11.54 -4.87 -15.90
N LEU A 173 -11.19 -5.38 -14.72
CA LEU A 173 -11.78 -6.59 -14.16
C LEU A 173 -13.29 -6.44 -13.93
N GLN A 174 -13.71 -5.30 -13.36
CA GLN A 174 -15.11 -4.96 -13.12
C GLN A 174 -15.90 -4.91 -14.43
N ARG A 175 -15.34 -4.32 -15.49
CA ARG A 175 -15.97 -4.30 -16.83
C ARG A 175 -16.14 -5.71 -17.41
N VAL A 176 -15.16 -6.59 -17.23
CA VAL A 176 -15.23 -7.98 -17.70
C VAL A 176 -16.29 -8.75 -16.92
N TRP A 177 -16.29 -8.66 -15.58
CA TRP A 177 -17.26 -9.39 -14.76
C TRP A 177 -18.68 -8.89 -14.94
N ARG A 178 -18.89 -7.58 -15.12
CA ARG A 178 -20.21 -7.01 -15.41
C ARG A 178 -20.84 -7.62 -16.66
N LYS A 179 -20.07 -7.78 -17.74
CA LYS A 179 -20.55 -8.44 -18.97
C LYS A 179 -21.02 -9.87 -18.70
N TYR A 180 -20.29 -10.64 -17.89
CA TYR A 180 -20.70 -12.01 -17.54
C TYR A 180 -21.94 -12.08 -16.64
N ILE A 181 -22.17 -11.05 -15.82
CA ILE A 181 -23.38 -10.96 -14.98
C ILE A 181 -24.59 -10.59 -15.85
N GLU A 182 -24.44 -9.63 -16.77
CA GLU A 182 -25.52 -9.17 -17.66
C GLU A 182 -25.89 -10.17 -18.76
N GLN A 183 -24.97 -11.08 -19.12
CA GLN A 183 -25.19 -12.12 -20.14
C GLN A 183 -25.86 -13.40 -19.59
N LYS A 184 -26.08 -13.49 -18.26
CA LYS A 184 -26.74 -14.62 -17.59
C LYS A 184 -28.18 -14.28 -17.24
#